data_AF-A0A368BN41-F1
#
_entry.id   AF-A0A368BN41-F1
#
_cell.length_a   1.000
_cell.length_b   1.000
_cell.length_c   1.000
_cell.angle_alpha   90.00
_cell.angle_beta   90.00
_cell.angle_gamma   90.00
#
_symmetry.space_group_name_H-M   'P 1'
#
loop_
_entity.id
_entity.type
_entity.pdbx_description
1 polymer ?
#
loop_
_entity_poly.entity_id
_entity_poly.type
_entity_poly.pdbx_seq_one_letter_code
_entity_poly.pdbx_strand_id
1 'polypeptide(L)'
;MKHTRVSFFVLMVFLGGVAFIKAKLVFEYKRQFLYLAQIQNEIDRLENENTKLNLELSLLKSSPYVLQSAASLGMKRIEQLNE
;
A
#
# COMPACT_ATOMS: atom_id res chain seq x y z
N MET A 1 18.54 -15.04 -54.60
CA MET A 1 19.34 -14.97 -53.35
C MET A 1 19.16 -13.68 -52.53
N LYS A 2 19.03 -12.47 -53.11
CA LYS A 2 18.85 -11.22 -52.34
C LYS A 2 17.53 -11.16 -51.54
N HIS A 3 16.40 -11.55 -52.12
CA HIS A 3 15.09 -11.50 -51.45
C HIS A 3 14.98 -12.41 -50.23
N THR A 4 15.61 -13.58 -50.26
CA THR A 4 15.65 -14.54 -49.15
C THR A 4 16.37 -13.95 -47.92
N ARG A 5 17.43 -13.17 -48.14
CA ARG A 5 18.17 -12.48 -47.06
C ARG A 5 17.34 -11.36 -46.43
N VAL A 6 16.63 -10.59 -47.25
CA VAL A 6 15.73 -9.52 -46.77
C VAL A 6 14.58 -10.11 -45.95
N SER A 7 13.94 -11.18 -46.44
CA SER A 7 12.88 -11.87 -45.71
C SER A 7 13.35 -12.44 -44.37
N PHE A 8 14.55 -13.03 -44.33
CA PHE A 8 15.15 -13.53 -43.08
C PHE A 8 15.43 -12.40 -42.08
N PHE A 9 15.89 -11.25 -42.56
CA PHE A 9 16.14 -10.09 -41.71
C PHE A 9 14.84 -9.52 -41.10
N VAL A 10 13.78 -9.44 -41.90
CA VAL A 10 12.45 -9.02 -41.42
C VAL A 10 11.93 -10.00 -40.37
N LEU A 11 12.09 -11.31 -40.59
CA LEU A 11 11.69 -12.34 -39.62
C LEU A 11 12.44 -12.19 -38.29
N MET A 12 13.75 -11.95 -38.33
CA MET A 12 14.58 -11.72 -37.13
C MET A 12 14.14 -10.48 -36.35
N VAL A 13 13.85 -9.39 -37.03
CA VAL A 13 13.32 -8.17 -36.39
C VAL A 13 11.96 -8.43 -35.75
N PHE A 14 11.09 -9.19 -36.42
CA PHE A 14 9.78 -9.57 -35.87
C PHE A 14 9.91 -10.44 -34.62
N LEU A 15 10.77 -11.46 -34.66
CA LEU A 15 11.03 -12.33 -33.51
C LEU A 15 11.63 -11.56 -32.33
N GLY A 16 12.57 -10.64 -32.62
CA GLY A 16 13.13 -9.74 -31.61
C GLY A 16 12.08 -8.82 -30.99
N GLY A 17 11.20 -8.25 -31.81
CA GLY A 17 10.09 -7.41 -31.35
C GLY A 17 9.11 -8.16 -30.44
N VAL A 18 8.70 -9.37 -30.82
CA VAL A 18 7.80 -10.21 -30.01
C VAL A 18 8.45 -10.61 -28.68
N ALA A 19 9.74 -10.97 -28.70
CA ALA A 19 10.49 -11.28 -27.48
C ALA A 19 10.59 -10.07 -26.54
N PHE A 20 10.82 -8.88 -27.09
CA PHE A 20 10.87 -7.64 -26.32
C PHE A 20 9.52 -7.29 -25.70
N ILE A 21 8.41 -7.42 -26.45
CA ILE A 21 7.05 -7.18 -25.94
C ILE A 21 6.76 -8.15 -24.78
N LYS A 22 7.07 -9.43 -24.94
CA LYS A 22 6.90 -10.43 -23.87
C LYS A 22 7.70 -10.08 -22.62
N ALA A 23 8.98 -9.72 -22.79
CA ALA A 23 9.84 -9.34 -21.67
C ALA A 23 9.32 -8.08 -20.95
N LYS A 24 8.87 -7.07 -21.71
CA LYS A 24 8.28 -5.85 -21.16
C LYS A 24 7.01 -6.17 -20.36
N LEU A 25 6.13 -7.03 -20.89
CA LEU A 25 4.88 -7.40 -20.23
C LEU A 25 5.14 -8.09 -18.88
N VAL A 26 6.08 -9.05 -18.84
CA VAL A 26 6.47 -9.73 -17.60
C VAL A 26 7.07 -8.75 -16.60
N PHE A 27 7.89 -7.79 -17.07
CA PHE A 27 8.50 -6.78 -16.22
C PHE A 27 7.46 -5.82 -15.62
N GLU A 28 6.53 -5.31 -16.43
CA GLU A 28 5.47 -4.42 -15.96
C GLU A 28 4.54 -5.13 -14.97
N TYR A 29 4.20 -6.38 -15.24
CA TYR A 29 3.40 -7.20 -14.34
C TYR A 29 4.12 -7.34 -12.99
N LYS A 30 5.39 -7.77 -12.97
CA LYS A 30 6.17 -7.91 -11.74
C LYS A 30 6.28 -6.59 -10.95
N ARG A 31 6.42 -5.46 -11.66
CA ARG A 31 6.47 -4.12 -11.05
C ARG A 31 5.15 -3.74 -10.36
N GLN A 32 4.01 -4.06 -10.97
CA GLN A 32 2.69 -3.80 -10.39
C GLN A 32 2.47 -4.60 -9.10
N PHE A 33 2.90 -5.87 -9.05
CA PHE A 33 2.82 -6.68 -7.83
C PHE A 33 3.68 -6.11 -6.70
N LEU A 34 4.86 -5.59 -7.03
CA LEU A 34 5.77 -5.01 -6.04
C LEU A 34 5.19 -3.72 -5.43
N TYR A 35 4.55 -2.89 -6.27
CA TYR A 35 3.86 -1.68 -5.82
C TYR A 35 2.64 -2.02 -4.95
N LEU A 36 1.86 -3.04 -5.35
CA LEU A 36 0.73 -3.51 -4.55
C LEU A 36 1.16 -4.05 -3.18
N ALA A 37 2.26 -4.80 -3.14
CA ALA A 37 2.84 -5.29 -1.88
C ALA A 37 3.33 -4.15 -0.98
N GLN A 38 3.89 -3.08 -1.55
CA GLN A 38 4.27 -1.88 -0.78
C GLN A 38 3.05 -1.17 -0.20
N ILE A 39 1.99 -1.01 -0.98
CA ILE A 39 0.74 -0.41 -0.49
C ILE A 39 0.14 -1.27 0.63
N GLN A 40 0.11 -2.60 0.47
CA GLN A 40 -0.41 -3.50 1.50
C GLN A 40 0.38 -3.38 2.81
N ASN A 41 1.71 -3.38 2.74
CA ASN A 41 2.56 -3.20 3.93
C ASN A 41 2.29 -1.87 4.64
N GLU A 42 2.03 -0.79 3.89
CA GLU A 42 1.73 0.52 4.47
C GLU A 42 0.35 0.53 5.14
N ILE A 43 -0.65 -0.13 4.53
CA ILE A 43 -1.97 -0.32 5.14
C ILE A 43 -1.84 -1.09 6.45
N ASP A 44 -1.13 -2.22 6.45
CA ASP A 44 -0.95 -3.06 7.64
C ASP A 44 -0.22 -2.29 8.76
N ARG A 45 0.75 -1.43 8.40
CA ARG A 45 1.44 -0.55 9.35
C ARG A 45 0.48 0.45 10.00
N LEU A 46 -0.31 1.14 9.18
CA LEU A 46 -1.27 2.14 9.66
C LEU A 46 -2.37 1.50 10.51
N GLU A 47 -2.84 0.31 10.15
CA GLU A 47 -3.81 -0.45 10.93
C GLU A 47 -3.25 -0.83 12.31
N ASN A 48 -1.99 -1.25 12.36
CA ASN A 48 -1.33 -1.56 13.63
C ASN A 48 -1.13 -0.32 14.52
N GLU A 49 -0.74 0.81 13.93
CA GLU A 49 -0.66 2.09 14.66
C GLU A 49 -2.03 2.53 15.18
N ASN A 50 -3.08 2.44 14.36
CA ASN A 50 -4.45 2.77 14.75
C ASN A 50 -4.95 1.86 15.89
N THR A 51 -4.67 0.56 15.81
CA THR A 51 -4.97 -0.39 16.88
C THR A 51 -4.26 -0.02 18.18
N LYS A 52 -2.97 0.33 18.12
CA LYS A 52 -2.22 0.79 19.29
C LYS A 52 -2.81 2.07 19.89
N LEU A 53 -3.12 3.06 19.06
CA LEU A 53 -3.77 4.31 19.47
C LEU A 53 -5.13 4.06 20.12
N ASN A 54 -5.95 3.16 19.57
CA ASN A 54 -7.24 2.79 20.15
C ASN A 54 -7.09 2.10 21.50
N LEU A 55 -6.09 1.24 21.66
CA LEU A 55 -5.78 0.61 22.95
C LEU A 55 -5.33 1.66 23.96
N GLU A 56 -4.44 2.58 23.59
CA GLU A 56 -4.02 3.70 24.45
C GLU A 56 -5.21 4.58 24.84
N LEU A 57 -6.10 4.92 23.90
CA LEU A 57 -7.32 5.69 24.15
C LEU A 57 -8.26 4.95 25.12
N SER A 58 -8.44 3.64 24.93
CA SER A 58 -9.28 2.81 25.79
C SER A 58 -8.69 2.73 27.21
N LEU A 59 -7.38 2.54 27.32
CA LEU A 59 -6.68 2.56 28.61
C LEU A 59 -6.81 3.92 29.30
N LEU A 60 -6.67 5.02 28.54
CA LEU A 60 -6.84 6.38 29.04
C LEU A 60 -8.26 6.64 29.56
N LYS A 61 -9.28 6.18 28.82
CA LYS A 61 -10.70 6.27 29.22
C LYS A 61 -11.01 5.41 30.45
N SER A 62 -10.40 4.23 30.55
CA SER A 62 -10.59 3.32 31.68
C SER A 62 -9.80 3.71 32.94
N SER A 63 -8.77 4.53 32.78
CA SER A 63 -7.91 5.00 33.87
C SER A 63 -8.59 6.11 34.68
N PRO A 64 -8.94 5.87 35.97
CA PRO A 64 -9.59 6.87 36.81
C PRO A 64 -8.68 8.08 37.10
N TYR A 65 -7.36 7.93 36.96
CA TYR A 65 -6.37 8.98 37.25
C TYR A 65 -6.36 10.08 36.19
N VAL A 66 -6.59 9.75 34.92
CA VAL A 66 -6.57 10.74 33.82
C VAL A 66 -7.89 11.52 33.74
N LEU A 67 -9.02 10.87 34.01
CA LEU A 67 -10.31 11.55 34.18
C LEU A 67 -10.26 12.59 35.30
N GLN A 68 -9.54 12.30 36.39
CA GLN A 68 -9.36 13.21 37.52
C GLN A 68 -8.40 14.37 37.17
N SER A 69 -7.30 14.10 36.48
CA SER A 69 -6.41 15.17 35.97
C SER A 69 -7.09 16.06 34.90
N ALA A 70 -7.86 15.50 33.98
CA ALA A 70 -8.60 16.25 32.96
C ALA A 70 -9.71 17.12 33.58
N ALA A 71 -10.39 16.64 34.62
CA ALA A 71 -11.33 17.43 35.40
C ALA A 71 -10.64 18.57 36.16
N SER A 72 -9.44 18.34 36.71
CA SER A 72 -8.64 19.40 37.35
C SER A 72 -8.08 20.44 36.39
N LEU A 73 -7.93 20.10 35.10
CA LEU A 73 -7.50 21.00 34.01
C LEU A 73 -8.66 21.74 33.33
N GLY A 74 -9.89 21.62 33.82
CA GLY A 74 -11.05 22.35 33.30
C GLY A 74 -11.56 21.87 31.94
N MET A 75 -11.13 20.71 31.45
CA MET A 75 -11.68 20.13 30.23
C MET A 75 -13.06 19.55 30.52
N LYS A 76 -14.09 20.19 29.95
CA LYS A 76 -15.48 19.73 30.05
C LYS A 76 -15.55 18.32 29.45
N ARG A 77 -16.14 17.40 30.23
CA ARG A 77 -16.44 16.01 29.83
C ARG A 77 -16.94 16.02 28.39
N ILE A 78 -16.23 15.36 27.48
CA ILE A 78 -16.77 15.06 26.14
C ILE A 78 -17.85 14.02 26.38
N GLU A 79 -19.04 14.53 26.64
CA GLU A 79 -20.28 13.79 26.72
C GLU A 79 -20.47 13.09 25.38
N GLN A 80 -20.70 11.79 25.45
CA GLN A 80 -20.92 10.93 24.31
C GLN A 80 -22.14 11.45 23.55
N LEU A 81 -21.91 12.16 22.45
CA LEU A 81 -22.93 12.34 21.42
C LEU A 81 -23.00 11.03 20.63
N ASN A 82 -23.90 10.17 21.05
CA ASN A 82 -24.50 9.11 20.24
C ASN A 82 -25.88 8.82 20.85
N GLU A 83 -26.88 9.56 20.37
CA GLU A 83 -28.23 9.01 20.16
C GLU A 83 -28.26 8.41 18.74
#